data_AF-A0A1B6IVD7-F1
#
_entry.id   AF-A0A1B6IVD7-F1
#
_cell.length_a   1.000
_cell.length_b   1.000
_cell.length_c   1.000
_cell.angle_alpha   90.00
_cell.angle_beta   90.00
_cell.angle_gamma   90.00
#
_symmetry.space_group_name_H-M   'P 1'
#
loop_
_entity.id
_entity.type
_entity.pdbx_description
1 polymer ?
#
loop_
_entity_poly.entity_id
_entity_poly.type
_entity_poly.pdbx_seq_one_letter_code
_entity_poly.pdbx_strand_id
1 'polypeptide(L)'
;QGRALSYNNIADADAALECVKEFSEPACVIVKHINPCSVAMGKTILVAYQRAYETDPTSAFGGVIAFNRSLDLCTAQEIIARQFIEVIIAPTVDQEALLILAKKK
;
A
#
# COMPACT_ATOMS: atom_id res chain seq x y z
N GLN A 1 8.93 10.34 -2.59
CA GLN A 1 10.27 9.79 -2.91
C GLN A 1 10.13 8.72 -3.99
N GLY A 2 11.23 8.26 -4.57
CA GLY A 2 11.20 7.25 -5.65
C GLY A 2 11.30 7.88 -7.05
N ARG A 3 10.99 7.09 -8.07
CA ARG A 3 11.00 7.52 -9.47
C ARG A 3 9.79 8.42 -9.76
N ALA A 4 9.85 9.15 -10.88
CA ALA A 4 8.70 9.91 -11.36
C ALA A 4 7.52 8.97 -11.64
N LEU A 5 6.32 9.38 -11.23
CA LEU A 5 5.11 8.58 -11.43
C LEU A 5 4.77 8.51 -12.92
N SER A 6 4.47 7.30 -13.40
CA SER A 6 3.88 7.10 -14.72
C SER A 6 2.38 7.40 -14.71
N TYR A 7 1.78 7.53 -15.90
CA TYR A 7 0.33 7.64 -16.05
C TYR A 7 -0.43 6.50 -15.36
N ASN A 8 0.04 5.25 -15.53
CA ASN A 8 -0.58 4.08 -14.91
C ASN A 8 -0.44 4.10 -13.39
N ASN A 9 0.70 4.58 -12.86
CA ASN A 9 0.86 4.72 -11.41
C ASN A 9 -0.15 5.71 -10.83
N ILE A 10 -0.45 6.80 -11.54
CA ILE A 10 -1.43 7.80 -11.11
C ILE A 10 -2.85 7.22 -11.14
N ALA A 11 -3.21 6.49 -12.20
CA ALA A 11 -4.53 5.86 -12.30
C ALA A 11 -4.76 4.78 -11.23
N ASP A 12 -3.77 3.92 -10.99
CA ASP A 12 -3.83 2.89 -9.94
C ASP A 12 -3.85 3.51 -8.54
N ALA A 13 -3.11 4.61 -8.34
CA ALA A 13 -3.09 5.40 -7.12
C ALA A 13 -4.46 6.00 -6.78
N ASP A 14 -5.13 6.59 -7.76
CA ASP A 14 -6.46 7.17 -7.61
C ASP A 14 -7.49 6.09 -7.25
N ALA A 15 -7.50 4.97 -7.99
CA ALA A 15 -8.38 3.84 -7.70
C ALA A 15 -8.16 3.26 -6.30
N ALA A 16 -6.90 3.11 -5.87
CA ALA A 16 -6.57 2.62 -4.54
C ALA A 16 -6.99 3.61 -3.44
N LEU A 17 -6.78 4.91 -3.68
CA LEU A 17 -7.11 5.97 -2.72
C LEU A 17 -8.62 6.12 -2.54
N GLU A 18 -9.40 6.13 -3.63
CA GLU A 18 -10.87 6.21 -3.54
C GLU A 18 -11.44 4.96 -2.86
N CYS A 19 -10.92 3.78 -3.19
CA CYS A 19 -11.37 2.55 -2.55
C CYS A 19 -11.08 2.53 -1.04
N VAL A 20 -9.87 2.92 -0.60
CA VAL A 20 -9.52 2.84 0.83
C VAL A 20 -10.29 3.86 1.69
N LYS A 21 -10.80 4.95 1.09
CA LYS A 21 -11.59 5.98 1.78
C LYS A 21 -12.98 5.50 2.19
N GLU A 22 -13.52 4.46 1.56
CA GLU A 22 -14.83 3.88 1.88
C GLU A 22 -14.85 3.20 3.27
N PHE A 23 -13.68 2.96 3.87
CA PHE A 23 -13.55 2.24 5.12
C PHE A 23 -13.26 3.17 6.30
N SER A 24 -13.98 2.95 7.40
CA SER A 24 -13.80 3.71 8.63
C SER A 24 -12.68 3.12 9.51
N GLU A 25 -12.56 1.80 9.53
CA GLU A 25 -11.58 1.00 10.24
C GLU A 25 -10.21 1.07 9.54
N PRO A 26 -9.09 0.79 10.23
CA PRO A 26 -7.79 0.68 9.57
C PRO A 26 -7.85 -0.31 8.41
N ALA A 27 -7.62 0.19 7.20
CA ALA A 27 -7.81 -0.55 5.96
C ALA A 27 -6.58 -0.45 5.04
N CYS A 28 -6.40 -1.51 4.26
CA CYS A 28 -5.39 -1.62 3.21
C CYS A 28 -6.06 -2.10 1.93
N VAL A 29 -5.81 -1.40 0.83
CA VAL A 29 -6.24 -1.78 -0.52
C VAL A 29 -4.99 -1.96 -1.38
N ILE A 30 -4.94 -3.04 -2.15
CA ILE A 30 -3.90 -3.27 -3.16
C ILE A 30 -4.56 -3.29 -4.53
N VAL A 31 -4.08 -2.44 -5.44
CA VAL A 31 -4.56 -2.27 -6.81
C VAL A 31 -3.48 -2.65 -7.80
N LYS A 32 -3.90 -3.25 -8.92
CA LYS A 32 -3.06 -3.45 -10.10
C LYS A 32 -3.87 -3.29 -11.36
N HIS A 33 -3.42 -2.43 -12.26
CA HIS A 33 -4.13 -2.14 -13.52
C HIS A 33 -5.58 -1.70 -13.27
N ILE A 34 -5.76 -0.77 -12.33
CA ILE A 34 -7.03 -0.14 -11.94
C ILE A 34 -8.01 -1.10 -11.23
N ASN A 35 -7.64 -2.38 -11.10
CA ASN A 35 -8.45 -3.39 -10.43
C ASN A 35 -7.96 -3.62 -8.99
N PRO A 36 -8.82 -3.52 -7.96
CA PRO A 36 -8.50 -3.96 -6.62
C PRO A 36 -8.25 -5.48 -6.62
N CYS A 37 -7.01 -5.90 -6.39
CA CYS A 37 -6.70 -7.32 -6.24
C CYS A 37 -7.01 -7.80 -4.81
N SER A 38 -6.90 -6.92 -3.82
CA SER A 38 -7.30 -7.22 -2.46
C SER A 38 -7.65 -5.98 -1.65
N VAL A 39 -8.55 -6.20 -0.68
CA VAL A 39 -8.94 -5.22 0.34
C VAL A 39 -9.10 -5.93 1.67
N ALA A 40 -8.57 -5.35 2.73
CA ALA A 40 -8.78 -5.88 4.07
C ALA A 40 -8.78 -4.77 5.13
N MET A 41 -9.52 -5.05 6.20
CA MET A 41 -9.54 -4.25 7.42
C MET A 41 -8.87 -5.01 8.58
N GLY A 42 -8.34 -4.27 9.53
CA GLY A 42 -7.69 -4.82 10.71
C GLY A 42 -7.77 -3.89 11.91
N LYS A 43 -7.38 -4.39 13.08
CA LYS A 43 -7.22 -3.56 14.29
C LYS A 43 -6.10 -2.53 14.13
N THR A 44 -5.14 -2.81 13.25
CA THR A 44 -4.03 -1.93 12.87
C THR A 44 -3.80 -2.04 11.36
N ILE A 45 -3.08 -1.06 10.78
CA ILE A 45 -2.70 -1.09 9.37
C ILE A 45 -1.83 -2.31 9.02
N LEU A 46 -1.00 -2.79 9.96
CA LEU A 46 -0.17 -3.97 9.76
C LEU A 46 -1.04 -5.22 9.55
N VAL A 47 -2.06 -5.39 10.39
CA VAL A 47 -3.00 -6.51 10.27
C VAL A 47 -3.83 -6.38 8.99
N ALA A 48 -4.24 -5.16 8.63
CA ALA A 48 -4.94 -4.91 7.38
C ALA A 48 -4.06 -5.27 6.17
N TYR A 49 -2.79 -4.84 6.16
CA TYR A 49 -1.83 -5.18 5.12
C TYR A 49 -1.58 -6.68 5.00
N GLN A 50 -1.33 -7.37 6.11
CA GLN A 50 -1.06 -8.82 6.10
C GLN A 50 -2.22 -9.59 5.48
N ARG A 51 -3.46 -9.26 5.87
CA ARG A 51 -4.67 -9.88 5.30
C ARG A 51 -4.86 -9.57 3.83
N ALA A 52 -4.66 -8.31 3.43
CA ALA A 52 -4.79 -7.91 2.02
C ALA A 52 -3.73 -8.62 1.15
N TYR A 53 -2.48 -8.69 1.61
CA TYR A 53 -1.42 -9.38 0.91
C TYR A 53 -1.68 -10.88 0.77
N GLU A 54 -2.15 -11.54 1.85
CA GLU A 54 -2.45 -12.98 1.86
C GLU A 54 -3.63 -13.39 0.96
N THR A 55 -4.47 -12.43 0.56
CA THR A 55 -5.62 -12.68 -0.33
C THR A 55 -5.16 -13.02 -1.75
N ASP A 56 -4.20 -12.28 -2.30
CA ASP A 56 -3.61 -12.55 -3.62
C ASP A 56 -2.15 -12.04 -3.70
N PRO A 57 -1.18 -12.79 -3.14
CA PRO A 57 0.23 -12.40 -3.17
C PRO A 57 0.80 -12.28 -4.58
N THR A 58 0.27 -13.06 -5.53
CA THR A 58 0.76 -13.10 -6.91
C THR A 58 0.40 -11.81 -7.65
N SER A 59 -0.85 -11.34 -7.52
CA SER A 59 -1.26 -10.07 -8.14
C SER A 59 -0.70 -8.86 -7.41
N ALA A 60 -0.51 -8.93 -6.08
CA ALA A 60 0.01 -7.82 -5.28
C ALA A 60 1.44 -7.39 -5.69
N PHE A 61 2.23 -8.29 -6.27
CA PHE A 61 3.57 -7.99 -6.74
C PHE A 61 3.57 -6.91 -7.85
N GLY A 62 4.26 -5.80 -7.58
CA GLY A 62 4.30 -4.62 -8.45
C GLY A 62 3.01 -3.81 -8.47
N GLY A 63 2.14 -3.98 -7.46
CA GLY A 63 0.92 -3.20 -7.31
C GLY A 63 1.12 -1.83 -6.67
N VAL A 64 0.00 -1.14 -6.47
CA VAL A 64 -0.14 0.08 -5.67
C VAL A 64 -0.86 -0.25 -4.38
N ILE A 65 -0.32 0.22 -3.25
CA ILE A 65 -0.91 -0.01 -1.92
C ILE A 65 -1.43 1.31 -1.38
N ALA A 66 -2.67 1.32 -0.90
CA ALA A 66 -3.25 2.46 -0.20
C ALA A 66 -3.68 2.09 1.22
N PHE A 67 -3.41 3.00 2.16
CA PHE A 67 -3.87 2.95 3.55
C PHE A 67 -4.74 4.16 3.86
N ASN A 68 -5.75 3.99 4.70
CA ASN A 68 -6.55 5.11 5.24
C ASN A 68 -6.02 5.66 6.59
N ARG A 69 -4.82 5.22 7.01
CA ARG A 69 -4.12 5.67 8.22
C ARG A 69 -2.63 5.85 7.93
N SER A 70 -1.94 6.56 8.82
CA SER A 70 -0.51 6.82 8.74
C SER A 70 0.31 5.53 8.57
N LEU A 71 1.32 5.53 7.70
CA LEU A 71 2.20 4.38 7.50
C LEU A 71 3.34 4.37 8.51
N ASP A 72 3.36 3.35 9.36
CA ASP A 72 4.39 3.11 10.39
C ASP A 72 5.60 2.29 9.89
N LEU A 73 6.67 2.29 10.70
CA LEU A 73 7.91 1.57 10.41
C LEU A 73 7.70 0.06 10.24
N CYS A 74 6.95 -0.57 11.13
CA CYS A 74 6.75 -2.02 11.13
C CYS A 74 6.05 -2.48 9.85
N THR A 75 5.03 -1.75 9.44
CA THR A 75 4.26 -2.03 8.21
C THR A 75 5.12 -1.78 6.98
N ALA A 76 5.88 -0.69 6.95
CA ALA A 76 6.82 -0.42 5.85
C ALA A 76 7.89 -1.53 5.71
N GLN A 77 8.44 -2.03 6.83
CA GLN A 77 9.38 -3.15 6.84
C GLN A 77 8.77 -4.43 6.26
N GLU A 78 7.56 -4.76 6.70
CA GLU A 78 6.84 -5.95 6.21
C GLU A 78 6.57 -5.87 4.70
N ILE A 79 6.16 -4.70 4.21
CA ILE A 79 5.91 -4.43 2.80
C ILE A 79 7.15 -4.71 1.95
N ILE A 80 8.30 -4.12 2.30
CA ILE A 80 9.53 -4.25 1.50
C ILE A 80 10.18 -5.63 1.58
N ALA A 81 9.89 -6.38 2.66
CA ALA A 81 10.37 -7.74 2.86
C ALA A 81 9.61 -8.75 2.00
N ARG A 82 8.29 -8.54 1.81
CA ARG A 82 7.43 -9.49 1.12
C ARG A 82 7.35 -9.30 -0.39
N GLN A 83 7.42 -8.06 -0.89
CA GLN A 83 7.17 -7.82 -2.31
C GLN A 83 7.90 -6.61 -2.89
N PHE A 84 7.82 -6.49 -4.21
CA PHE A 84 8.08 -5.26 -4.94
C PHE A 84 6.78 -4.48 -5.08
N ILE A 85 6.82 -3.15 -4.95
CA ILE A 85 5.66 -2.26 -4.94
C ILE A 85 6.05 -1.04 -5.77
N GLU A 86 5.12 -0.58 -6.61
CA GLU A 86 5.32 0.61 -7.44
C GLU A 86 5.02 1.90 -6.66
N VAL A 87 3.89 1.94 -5.95
CA VAL A 87 3.43 3.11 -5.19
C VAL A 87 2.84 2.69 -3.84
N ILE A 88 3.13 3.48 -2.80
CA ILE A 88 2.45 3.38 -1.51
C ILE A 88 1.84 4.74 -1.19
N ILE A 89 0.56 4.76 -0.80
CA ILE A 89 -0.20 5.96 -0.49
C ILE A 89 -0.76 5.82 0.92
N ALA A 90 -0.52 6.86 1.72
CA ALA A 90 -1.06 6.98 3.07
C ALA A 90 -1.26 8.48 3.39
N PRO A 91 -2.17 8.85 4.31
CA PRO A 91 -2.37 10.24 4.73
C PRO A 91 -1.08 10.89 5.25
N THR A 92 -0.28 10.14 6.01
CA THR A 92 1.06 10.52 6.43
C THR A 92 1.95 9.29 6.44
N VAL A 93 3.27 9.50 6.39
CA VAL A 93 4.27 8.42 6.49
C VAL A 93 5.26 8.82 7.56
N ASP A 94 5.51 7.91 8.50
CA ASP A 94 6.46 8.15 9.57
C ASP A 94 7.89 8.32 9.01
N GLN A 95 8.70 9.14 9.67
CA GLN A 95 10.06 9.42 9.21
C GLN A 95 10.91 8.15 9.13
N GLU A 96 10.75 7.25 10.08
CA GLU A 96 11.46 5.95 10.09
C GLU A 96 10.99 5.04 8.94
N ALA A 97 9.70 5.07 8.60
CA ALA A 97 9.15 4.35 7.46
C ALA A 97 9.74 4.90 6.14
N LEU A 98 9.83 6.22 5.98
CA LEU A 98 10.46 6.85 4.82
C LEU A 98 11.90 6.38 4.61
N LEU A 99 12.69 6.31 5.69
CA LEU A 99 14.08 5.85 5.66
C LEU A 99 14.21 4.39 5.21
N ILE A 100 13.31 3.51 5.67
CA ILE A 100 13.28 2.11 5.24
C ILE A 100 12.85 1.98 3.78
N LEU A 101 11.80 2.68 3.37
CA LEU A 101 11.31 2.66 1.99
C LEU A 101 12.35 3.21 1.00
N ALA A 102 13.18 4.17 1.42
CA ALA A 102 14.22 4.76 0.59
C ALA A 102 15.36 3.78 0.25
N LYS A 103 15.45 2.64 0.94
CA LYS A 103 16.42 1.58 0.63
C LYS A 103 16.06 0.81 -0.65
N LYS A 104 14.81 0.87 -1.12
CA LYS A 104 14.36 0.29 -2.40
C LYS A 104 14.35 1.41 -3.47
N LYS A 105 14.91 1.14 -4.65
CA LYS A 105 15.03 2.07 -5.80
C LYS A 105 14.29 1.57 -7.03
#